data_AF-A0AAW6LI41-F1
#
_entry.id   AF-A0AAW6LI41-F1
#
_cell.length_a   1.000
_cell.length_b   1.000
_cell.length_c   1.000
_cell.angle_alpha   90.00
_cell.angle_beta   90.00
_cell.angle_gamma   90.00
#
_symmetry.space_group_name_H-M   'P 1'
#
loop_
_entity.id
_entity.type
_entity.pdbx_description
1 polymer ?
#
loop_
_entity_poly.entity_id
_entity_poly.type
_entity_poly.pdbx_seq_one_letter_code
_entity_poly.pdbx_strand_id
1 'polypeptide(L)'
;MDAFLITAGHIDGHEAEALDPGRIEPEAFGPASGPVDAGDLNFDAFDLDGDGTVDSRVVHSDDAVVIVSDFDRDGSADRLMMIDSDGDYSAWECSRDDEGALVWQKIDAGAL
;
A
#
# COMPACT_ATOMS: atom_id res chain seq x y z
N MET A 1 -18.05 9.92 -12.63
CA MET A 1 -17.52 9.21 -11.47
C MET A 1 -16.05 9.55 -11.47
N ASP A 2 -15.76 10.69 -10.86
CA ASP A 2 -14.41 11.21 -10.74
C ASP A 2 -13.74 10.36 -9.67
N ALA A 3 -12.85 9.46 -10.10
CA ALA A 3 -11.90 8.84 -9.18
C ALA A 3 -11.11 9.99 -8.57
N PHE A 4 -11.21 10.17 -7.25
CA PHE A 4 -10.35 11.07 -6.51
C PHE A 4 -8.93 10.56 -6.73
N LEU A 5 -8.24 11.20 -7.68
CA LEU A 5 -6.80 11.11 -7.81
C LEU A 5 -6.24 11.47 -6.44
N ILE A 6 -5.52 10.53 -5.84
CA ILE A 6 -4.65 10.82 -4.71
C ILE A 6 -3.73 11.94 -5.23
N THR A 7 -3.81 13.10 -4.57
CA THR A 7 -3.01 14.26 -4.94
C THR A 7 -2.08 14.51 -3.78
N ALA A 8 -0.80 14.21 -4.00
CA ALA A 8 0.28 14.58 -3.11
C ALA A 8 0.23 16.08 -2.80
N GLY A 9 0.07 16.43 -1.53
CA GLY A 9 0.05 17.82 -1.13
C GLY A 9 -0.19 17.98 0.34
N HIS A 10 0.89 17.86 1.11
CA HIS A 10 0.95 18.17 2.54
C HIS A 10 0.42 17.03 3.42
N ILE A 11 1.34 16.30 4.05
CA ILE A 11 1.08 15.68 5.35
C ILE A 11 0.84 16.84 6.32
N ASP A 12 -0.38 17.37 6.32
CA ASP A 12 -0.81 18.40 7.25
C ASP A 12 -1.10 17.68 8.58
N GLY A 13 -0.05 17.52 9.38
CA GLY A 13 -0.16 17.54 10.84
C GLY A 13 -0.99 16.45 11.54
N HIS A 14 -1.10 15.24 10.99
CA HIS A 14 -1.46 14.08 11.80
C HIS A 14 -0.52 12.91 11.47
N GLU A 15 0.51 12.78 12.31
CA GLU A 15 1.63 11.84 12.27
C GLU A 15 1.18 10.38 12.45
N ALA A 16 0.44 9.81 11.50
CA ALA A 16 0.43 8.36 11.39
C ALA A 16 1.76 7.94 10.78
N GLU A 17 2.61 7.29 11.57
CA GLU A 17 3.83 6.67 11.05
C GLU A 17 3.44 5.69 9.93
N ALA A 18 4.04 5.86 8.75
CA ALA A 18 3.79 4.96 7.64
C ALA A 18 4.25 3.55 8.03
N LEU A 19 3.40 2.57 7.73
CA LEU A 19 3.68 1.17 8.01
C LEU A 19 4.78 0.68 7.06
N ASP A 20 5.74 -0.04 7.61
CA ASP A 20 6.71 -0.81 6.82
C ASP A 20 6.00 -2.02 6.20
N PRO A 21 5.96 -2.16 4.87
CA PRO A 21 5.31 -3.30 4.21
C PRO A 21 5.90 -4.66 4.64
N GLY A 22 7.18 -4.71 5.04
CA GLY A 22 7.82 -5.94 5.53
C GLY A 22 7.41 -6.34 6.95
N ARG A 23 6.54 -5.56 7.59
CA ARG A 23 5.98 -5.81 8.92
C ARG A 23 4.46 -5.84 8.92
N ILE A 24 3.83 -5.83 7.75
CA ILE A 24 2.38 -5.98 7.65
C ILE A 24 2.01 -7.43 7.98
N GLU A 25 1.22 -7.59 9.03
CA GLU A 25 0.53 -8.83 9.36
C GLU A 25 -0.80 -8.85 8.58
N PRO A 26 -1.00 -9.76 7.60
CA PRO A 26 -2.19 -9.74 6.73
C PRO A 26 -3.51 -9.83 7.50
N GLU A 27 -3.50 -10.53 8.63
CA GLU A 27 -4.66 -10.71 9.51
C GLU A 27 -4.99 -9.47 10.37
N ALA A 28 -4.01 -8.60 10.61
CA ALA A 28 -4.21 -7.34 11.34
C ALA A 28 -4.51 -6.16 10.40
N PHE A 29 -4.19 -6.28 9.11
CA PHE A 29 -4.42 -5.23 8.12
C PHE A 29 -5.91 -5.02 7.84
N GLY A 30 -6.36 -3.76 7.85
CA GLY A 30 -7.77 -3.46 7.65
C GLY A 30 -8.07 -2.00 7.32
N PRO A 31 -9.36 -1.63 7.29
CA PRO A 31 -9.80 -0.32 6.81
C PRO A 31 -9.22 0.88 7.54
N ALA A 32 -8.84 0.71 8.80
CA ALA A 32 -8.25 1.75 9.64
C ALA A 32 -6.71 1.68 9.71
N SER A 33 -6.06 0.82 8.91
CA SER A 33 -4.61 0.82 8.79
C SER A 33 -4.11 2.19 8.35
N GLY A 34 -2.93 2.58 8.85
CA GLY A 34 -2.27 3.82 8.43
C GLY A 34 -1.80 3.78 6.97
N PRO A 35 -1.15 4.86 6.50
CA PRO A 35 -0.46 4.84 5.21
C PRO A 35 0.59 3.73 5.21
N VAL A 36 0.84 3.14 4.06
CA VAL A 36 1.92 2.15 3.88
C VAL A 36 2.99 2.79 3.01
N ASP A 37 4.24 2.70 3.44
CA ASP A 37 5.37 3.24 2.69
C ASP A 37 5.68 2.34 1.48
N ALA A 38 5.78 2.92 0.28
CA ALA A 38 6.28 2.20 -0.88
C ALA A 38 7.78 1.84 -0.72
N GLY A 39 8.49 2.64 0.07
CA GLY A 39 9.89 2.47 0.46
C GLY A 39 10.88 3.07 -0.54
N ASP A 40 12.17 2.88 -0.25
CA ASP A 40 13.26 3.36 -1.08
C ASP A 40 13.56 2.42 -2.26
N LEU A 41 14.12 2.98 -3.34
CA LEU A 41 14.65 2.20 -4.47
C LEU A 41 15.76 1.24 -4.01
N ASN A 42 15.50 -0.06 -4.16
CA ASN A 42 16.39 -1.16 -3.82
C ASN A 42 16.20 -2.32 -4.82
N PHE A 43 16.68 -3.53 -4.51
CA PHE A 43 16.62 -4.66 -5.46
C PHE A 43 15.19 -5.20 -5.67
N ASP A 44 14.32 -5.03 -4.69
CA ASP A 44 12.94 -5.50 -4.65
C ASP A 44 11.91 -4.42 -5.01
N ALA A 45 12.36 -3.21 -5.32
CA ALA A 45 11.56 -2.06 -5.71
C ALA A 45 11.80 -1.65 -7.17
N PHE A 46 10.74 -1.20 -7.83
CA PHE A 46 10.71 -0.91 -9.25
C PHE A 46 10.15 0.49 -9.48
N ASP A 47 10.98 1.36 -10.05
CA ASP A 47 10.59 2.60 -10.72
C ASP A 47 10.43 2.27 -12.22
N LEU A 48 9.20 2.18 -12.67
CA LEU A 48 8.82 1.73 -14.00
C LEU A 48 8.84 2.87 -15.03
N ASP A 49 8.72 4.12 -14.60
CA ASP A 49 8.72 5.28 -15.49
C ASP A 49 9.93 6.21 -15.39
N GLY A 50 10.81 5.96 -14.42
CA GLY A 50 12.12 6.58 -14.29
C GLY A 50 12.11 7.94 -13.59
N ASP A 51 11.11 8.23 -12.77
CA ASP A 51 10.99 9.50 -12.05
C ASP A 51 11.71 9.53 -10.70
N GLY A 52 12.18 8.37 -10.23
CA GLY A 52 12.90 8.19 -8.98
C GLY A 52 12.03 7.82 -7.78
N THR A 53 10.71 7.72 -7.93
CA THR A 53 9.79 7.18 -6.91
C THR A 53 9.53 5.69 -7.18
N VAL A 54 9.28 4.91 -6.12
CA VAL A 54 8.96 3.48 -6.27
C VAL A 54 7.52 3.33 -6.73
N ASP A 55 7.30 2.80 -7.93
CA ASP A 55 5.94 2.47 -8.43
C ASP A 55 5.44 1.13 -7.86
N SER A 56 6.33 0.16 -7.67
CA SER A 56 5.97 -1.13 -7.11
C SER A 56 7.11 -1.79 -6.36
N ARG A 57 6.77 -2.55 -5.32
CA ARG A 57 7.74 -3.29 -4.51
C ARG A 57 7.20 -4.65 -4.11
N VAL A 58 8.06 -5.67 -4.10
CA VAL A 58 7.73 -7.01 -3.61
C VAL A 58 8.48 -7.29 -2.32
N VAL A 59 7.77 -7.27 -1.21
CA VAL A 59 8.32 -7.50 0.12
C VAL A 59 7.97 -8.90 0.59
N HIS A 60 8.94 -9.56 1.21
CA HIS A 60 8.75 -10.88 1.81
C HIS A 60 8.77 -10.72 3.32
N SER A 61 7.70 -11.13 3.97
CA SER A 61 7.62 -11.37 5.41
C SER A 61 7.85 -12.87 5.68
N ASP A 62 7.91 -13.26 6.95
CA ASP A 62 8.10 -14.68 7.30
C ASP A 62 6.97 -15.58 6.76
N ASP A 63 5.73 -15.09 6.77
CA ASP A 63 4.53 -15.87 6.43
C ASP A 63 3.75 -15.34 5.22
N ALA A 64 4.22 -14.27 4.57
CA ALA A 64 3.51 -13.67 3.44
C ALA A 64 4.42 -12.98 2.43
N VAL A 65 3.94 -12.87 1.21
CA VAL A 65 4.45 -11.94 0.20
C VAL A 65 3.50 -10.75 0.13
N VAL A 66 4.05 -9.55 0.28
CA VAL A 66 3.34 -8.28 0.18
C VAL A 66 3.82 -7.54 -1.05
N ILE A 67 2.90 -7.25 -1.97
CA ILE A 67 3.15 -6.44 -3.15
C ILE A 67 2.54 -5.07 -2.89
N VAL A 68 3.36 -4.04 -3.02
CA VAL A 68 3.00 -2.64 -2.84
C VAL A 68 2.98 -1.97 -4.21
N SER A 69 2.05 -1.04 -4.43
CA SER A 69 2.01 -0.19 -5.61
C SER A 69 1.63 1.24 -5.26
N ASP A 70 2.40 2.19 -5.78
CA ASP A 70 2.17 3.64 -5.79
C ASP A 70 1.94 4.04 -7.26
N PHE A 71 0.79 4.63 -7.56
CA PHE A 71 0.42 5.06 -8.90
C PHE A 71 0.39 6.57 -9.06
N ASP A 72 0.40 7.32 -7.95
CA ASP A 72 0.31 8.78 -7.93
C ASP A 72 1.65 9.47 -7.63
N ARG A 73 2.68 8.67 -7.29
CA ARG A 73 4.07 9.02 -7.02
C ARG A 73 4.27 9.85 -5.76
N ASP A 74 3.38 9.69 -4.78
CA ASP A 74 3.52 10.36 -3.49
C ASP A 74 4.44 9.62 -2.50
N GLY A 75 4.91 8.43 -2.87
CA GLY A 75 5.76 7.56 -2.05
C GLY A 75 4.98 6.63 -1.11
N SER A 76 3.65 6.76 -1.06
CA SER A 76 2.76 5.92 -0.28
C SER A 76 2.05 4.91 -1.19
N ALA A 77 1.70 3.77 -0.61
CA ALA A 77 0.97 2.75 -1.33
C ALA A 77 -0.49 3.17 -1.60
N ASP A 78 -0.88 3.09 -2.86
CA ASP A 78 -2.27 3.12 -3.32
C ASP A 78 -2.92 1.74 -3.27
N ARG A 79 -2.12 0.69 -3.48
CA ARG A 79 -2.63 -0.68 -3.55
C ARG A 79 -1.68 -1.67 -2.89
N LEU A 80 -2.27 -2.65 -2.22
CA LEU A 80 -1.59 -3.78 -1.63
C LEU A 80 -2.19 -5.09 -2.13
N MET A 81 -1.33 -6.06 -2.41
CA MET A 81 -1.71 -7.46 -2.53
C MET A 81 -0.90 -8.27 -1.52
N MET A 82 -1.58 -9.00 -0.65
CA MET A 82 -0.98 -9.89 0.32
C MET A 82 -1.31 -11.32 -0.08
N ILE A 83 -0.30 -12.18 -0.13
CA ILE A 83 -0.44 -13.61 -0.39
C ILE A 83 0.24 -14.32 0.78
N ASP A 84 -0.56 -15.03 1.57
CA ASP A 84 -0.07 -15.83 2.68
C ASP A 84 0.60 -17.11 2.17
N SER A 85 1.52 -17.64 2.97
CA SER A 85 2.16 -18.94 2.80
C SER A 85 1.18 -20.10 2.59
N ASP A 86 -0.01 -20.03 3.19
CA ASP A 86 -1.08 -21.03 3.05
C ASP A 86 -1.90 -20.86 1.75
N GLY A 87 -1.60 -19.83 0.95
CA GLY A 87 -2.25 -19.55 -0.34
C GLY A 87 -3.50 -18.69 -0.26
N ASP A 88 -3.90 -18.25 0.93
CA ASP A 88 -4.90 -17.20 1.10
C ASP A 88 -4.35 -15.87 0.56
N TYR A 89 -5.20 -15.09 -0.09
CA TYR A 89 -4.81 -13.79 -0.61
C TYR A 89 -5.85 -12.72 -0.31
N SER A 90 -5.39 -11.47 -0.25
CA SER A 90 -6.25 -10.30 -0.24
C SER A 90 -5.62 -9.14 -1.00
N ALA A 91 -6.46 -8.38 -1.69
CA ALA A 91 -6.08 -7.15 -2.37
C ALA A 91 -6.84 -5.96 -1.77
N TRP A 92 -6.13 -4.86 -1.58
CA TRP A 92 -6.62 -3.66 -0.91
C TRP A 92 -6.27 -2.42 -1.71
N GLU A 93 -7.17 -1.44 -1.71
CA GLU A 93 -6.97 -0.13 -2.33
C GLU A 93 -7.15 0.96 -1.28
N CYS A 94 -6.23 1.93 -1.28
CA CYS A 94 -6.23 3.08 -0.41
C CYS A 94 -7.04 4.20 -1.05
N SER A 95 -7.79 4.92 -0.23
CA SER A 95 -8.50 6.13 -0.63
C SER A 95 -8.64 7.07 0.56
N ARG A 96 -9.06 8.30 0.30
CA ARG A 96 -9.53 9.21 1.35
C ARG A 96 -11.05 9.25 1.37
N ASP A 97 -11.62 9.25 2.56
CA ASP A 97 -13.05 9.50 2.74
C ASP A 97 -13.41 10.99 2.59
N ASP A 98 -14.70 11.32 2.75
CA ASP A 98 -15.20 12.69 2.64
C ASP A 98 -14.62 13.64 3.70
N GLU A 99 -14.06 13.10 4.79
CA GLU A 99 -13.40 13.84 5.87
C GLU A 99 -11.88 13.93 5.66
N GLY A 100 -11.37 13.33 4.58
CA GLY A 100 -9.95 13.29 4.22
C GLY A 100 -9.14 12.20 4.95
N ALA A 101 -9.79 11.36 5.76
CA ALA A 101 -9.14 10.27 6.46
C ALA A 101 -8.79 9.14 5.50
N LEU A 102 -7.62 8.53 5.72
CA LEU A 102 -7.15 7.40 4.93
C LEU A 102 -7.97 6.16 5.28
N VAL A 103 -8.50 5.48 4.26
CA VAL A 103 -9.29 4.26 4.42
C VAL A 103 -8.84 3.23 3.40
N TRP A 104 -8.58 2.02 3.89
CA TRP A 104 -8.29 0.85 3.06
C TRP A 104 -9.56 0.05 2.75
N GLN A 105 -9.82 -0.21 1.48
CA GLN A 105 -10.91 -1.08 1.06
C GLN A 105 -10.37 -2.39 0.51
N LYS A 106 -10.84 -3.52 1.05
CA LYS A 106 -10.57 -4.84 0.46
C LYS A 106 -11.35 -4.96 -0.85
N ILE A 107 -10.64 -5.04 -1.96
CA ILE A 107 -11.22 -5.10 -3.31
C ILE A 107 -11.28 -6.53 -3.86
N ASP A 108 -10.46 -7.44 -3.34
CA ASP A 108 -10.52 -8.87 -3.66
C ASP A 108 -9.95 -9.72 -2.52
N ALA A 109 -10.38 -10.99 -2.44
CA ALA A 109 -9.78 -12.01 -1.57
C ALA A 109 -10.23 -13.42 -1.97
N GLY A 110 -9.39 -14.40 -1.65
CA GLY A 110 -9.67 -15.80 -1.91
C GLY A 110 -8.52 -16.71 -1.47
N ALA A 111 -8.49 -17.91 -2.03
CA ALA A 111 -7.42 -18.88 -1.87
C ALA A 111 -6.99 -19.41 -3.25
N LEU A 112 -5.70 -19.66 -3.43
CA LEU A 112 -5.08 -20.11 -4.69
C LEU A 112 -5.32 -21.60 -5.00
#